data_AF-F6EZS2-F1
#
_entry.id   AF-F6EZS2-F1
#
_cell.length_a   1.000
_cell.length_b   1.000
_cell.length_c   1.000
_cell.angle_alpha   90.00
_cell.angle_beta   90.00
_cell.angle_gamma   90.00
#
_symmetry.space_group_name_H-M   'P 1'
#
loop_
_entity.id
_entity.type
_entity.pdbx_description
1 polymer ?
#
loop_
_entity_poly.entity_id
_entity_poly.type
_entity_poly.pdbx_seq_one_letter_code
_entity_poly.pdbx_strand_id
1 'polypeptide(L)'
;MRIFTIGYEGATQDEVIAALRAAGVTMLADVRAVPLSRRPGFSKNILAAGLREAGIDYVGLKALGTPAAGREAARKGQYQRLAEIYAGQLELPEAMVQAAQLLDMAEEQPTALLCFERDAAACHRSLLIDAVMPDAERVDLVP
;
A
#
# COMPACT_ATOMS: atom_id res chain seq x y z
N MET A 1 -4.96 -16.53 2.64
CA MET A 1 -5.27 -15.57 1.56
C MET A 1 -3.99 -15.17 0.85
N ARG A 2 -4.05 -14.52 -0.32
CA ARG A 2 -2.88 -13.95 -1.00
C ARG A 2 -3.02 -12.43 -1.06
N ILE A 3 -1.94 -11.70 -0.77
CA ILE A 3 -1.88 -10.24 -0.87
C ILE A 3 -0.71 -9.82 -1.74
N PHE A 4 -0.94 -8.87 -2.63
CA PHE A 4 0.12 -8.30 -3.46
C PHE A 4 0.64 -7.01 -2.83
N THR A 5 1.89 -6.66 -3.11
CA THR A 5 2.41 -5.34 -2.79
C THR A 5 3.00 -4.71 -4.04
N ILE A 6 2.86 -3.39 -4.20
CA ILE A 6 3.51 -2.65 -5.27
C ILE A 6 3.99 -1.27 -4.79
N GLY A 7 5.22 -0.91 -5.19
CA GLY A 7 5.85 0.36 -4.87
C GLY A 7 6.19 1.12 -6.14
N TYR A 8 5.89 2.41 -6.21
CA TYR A 8 6.04 3.18 -7.45
C TYR A 8 7.33 4.02 -7.53
N GLU A 9 8.25 3.88 -6.58
CA GLU A 9 9.57 4.49 -6.65
C GLU A 9 10.34 3.98 -7.88
N GLY A 10 10.83 4.91 -8.69
CA GLY A 10 11.47 4.65 -9.98
C GLY A 10 10.50 4.33 -11.13
N ALA A 11 9.21 4.03 -10.87
CA ALA A 11 8.24 3.64 -11.90
C ALA A 11 7.30 4.77 -12.39
N THR A 12 6.83 4.63 -13.62
CA THR A 12 5.71 5.37 -14.22
C THR A 12 4.37 4.76 -13.83
N GLN A 13 3.28 5.51 -14.03
CA GLN A 13 1.94 4.99 -13.77
C GLN A 13 1.61 3.79 -14.66
N ASP A 14 2.03 3.83 -15.93
CA ASP A 14 1.77 2.76 -16.90
C ASP A 14 2.50 1.46 -16.52
N GLU A 15 3.76 1.54 -16.07
CA GLU A 15 4.51 0.38 -15.55
C GLU A 15 3.81 -0.26 -14.34
N VAL A 16 3.32 0.56 -13.40
CA VAL A 16 2.56 0.08 -12.24
C VAL A 16 1.26 -0.61 -12.67
N ILE A 17 0.49 0.01 -13.56
CA ILE A 17 -0.76 -0.58 -14.07
C ILE A 17 -0.48 -1.88 -14.83
N ALA A 18 0.57 -1.93 -15.64
CA ALA A 18 0.96 -3.12 -16.37
C ALA A 18 1.32 -4.28 -15.43
N ALA A 19 2.11 -4.02 -14.39
CA ALA A 19 2.48 -5.01 -13.38
C ALA A 19 1.25 -5.54 -12.63
N LEU A 20 0.32 -4.66 -12.24
CA LEU A 20 -0.94 -5.06 -11.59
C LEU A 20 -1.78 -5.97 -12.49
N ARG A 21 -1.95 -5.60 -13.76
CA ARG A 21 -2.68 -6.41 -14.75
C ARG A 21 -2.04 -7.77 -14.98
N ALA A 22 -0.71 -7.82 -15.13
CA ALA A 22 0.01 -9.07 -15.33
C ALA A 22 -0.14 -10.03 -14.14
N ALA A 23 -0.26 -9.49 -12.92
CA ALA A 23 -0.51 -10.26 -11.70
C ALA A 23 -1.99 -10.60 -11.47
N GLY A 24 -2.91 -10.10 -12.30
CA GLY A 24 -4.35 -10.29 -12.14
C GLY A 24 -4.96 -9.53 -10.97
N VAL A 25 -4.31 -8.44 -10.52
CA VAL A 25 -4.85 -7.57 -9.45
C VAL A 25 -6.04 -6.78 -9.98
N THR A 26 -7.15 -6.80 -9.23
CA THR A 26 -8.38 -6.06 -9.56
C THR A 26 -8.67 -4.93 -8.58
N MET A 27 -8.01 -4.89 -7.42
CA MET A 27 -8.14 -3.82 -6.43
C MET A 27 -6.76 -3.28 -5.99
N LEU A 28 -6.58 -1.96 -6.01
CA LEU A 28 -5.42 -1.29 -5.44
C LEU A 28 -5.81 -0.55 -4.16
N ALA A 29 -5.28 -1.03 -3.03
CA ALA A 29 -5.40 -0.40 -1.73
C ALA A 29 -4.24 0.58 -1.50
N ASP A 30 -4.53 1.88 -1.60
CA ASP A 30 -3.59 2.95 -1.34
C ASP A 30 -3.50 3.22 0.16
N VAL A 31 -2.46 2.67 0.78
CA VAL A 31 -2.19 2.80 2.22
C VAL A 31 -1.32 4.03 2.52
N ARG A 32 -1.21 5.01 1.62
CA ARG A 32 -0.48 6.25 1.92
C ARG A 32 -1.31 7.14 2.85
N ALA A 33 -0.71 7.56 3.97
CA ALA A 33 -1.32 8.57 4.86
C ALA A 33 -1.60 9.88 4.11
N VAL A 34 -0.73 10.23 3.15
CA VAL A 34 -0.87 11.40 2.27
C VAL A 34 -0.73 10.94 0.82
N PRO A 35 -1.84 10.68 0.10
CA PRO A 35 -1.82 10.22 -1.29
C PRO A 35 -1.59 11.38 -2.28
N LEU A 36 -0.58 12.20 -1.98
CA LEU A 36 -0.06 13.27 -2.82
C LEU A 36 1.33 12.85 -3.30
N SER A 37 1.58 12.96 -4.60
CA SER A 37 2.87 12.61 -5.18
C SER A 37 3.29 13.64 -6.20
N ARG A 38 4.58 13.98 -6.21
CA ARG A 38 5.22 14.77 -7.27
C ARG A 38 5.52 13.94 -8.51
N ARG A 39 5.46 12.61 -8.41
CA ARG A 39 5.61 11.73 -9.57
C ARG A 39 4.34 11.81 -10.42
N PRO A 40 4.46 12.08 -11.74
CA PRO A 40 3.32 12.11 -12.64
C PRO A 40 2.47 10.85 -12.50
N GLY A 41 1.14 11.00 -12.51
CA GLY A 41 0.21 9.88 -12.42
C GLY A 41 -0.14 9.40 -11.01
N PHE A 42 0.66 9.70 -9.98
CA PHE A 42 0.49 9.09 -8.64
C PHE A 42 -0.24 9.94 -7.60
N SER A 43 -0.78 11.11 -7.98
CA SER A 43 -1.72 11.84 -7.12
C SER A 43 -3.08 11.16 -7.15
N LYS A 44 -3.75 11.04 -6.00
CA LYS A 44 -4.99 10.26 -5.79
C LYS A 44 -5.94 10.20 -7.00
N ASN A 45 -6.40 11.37 -7.47
CA ASN A 45 -7.45 11.42 -8.50
C ASN A 45 -6.95 10.94 -9.87
N ILE A 46 -5.69 11.24 -10.21
CA ILE A 46 -5.07 10.81 -11.48
C ILE A 46 -4.81 9.31 -11.43
N LEU A 47 -4.32 8.82 -10.29
CA LEU A 47 -4.07 7.40 -10.08
C LEU A 47 -5.36 6.58 -10.20
N ALA A 48 -6.40 6.99 -9.48
CA ALA A 48 -7.71 6.35 -9.51
C ALA A 48 -8.33 6.37 -10.92
N ALA A 49 -8.17 7.46 -11.68
CA ALA A 49 -8.67 7.54 -13.05
C ALA A 49 -7.96 6.53 -13.97
N GLY A 50 -6.63 6.46 -13.94
CA GLY A 50 -5.86 5.52 -14.76
C GLY A 50 -6.12 4.05 -14.39
N LEU A 51 -6.25 3.75 -13.09
CA LEU A 51 -6.62 2.40 -12.63
C LEU A 51 -8.02 1.99 -13.13
N ARG A 52 -9.00 2.90 -13.06
CA ARG A 52 -10.36 2.65 -13.54
C ARG A 52 -10.38 2.39 -15.05
N GLU A 53 -9.64 3.15 -15.84
CA GLU A 53 -9.46 2.87 -17.29
C GLU A 53 -8.82 1.50 -17.52
N ALA A 54 -7.98 1.07 -16.58
CA ALA A 54 -7.37 -0.24 -16.60
C ALA A 54 -8.28 -1.38 -16.10
N GLY A 55 -9.48 -1.09 -15.58
CA GLY A 55 -10.38 -2.06 -14.96
C GLY A 55 -9.94 -2.50 -13.56
N ILE A 56 -9.18 -1.66 -12.86
CA ILE A 56 -8.69 -1.89 -11.49
C ILE A 56 -9.37 -0.88 -10.56
N ASP A 57 -10.01 -1.38 -9.52
CA ASP A 57 -10.62 -0.57 -8.47
C ASP A 57 -9.56 0.10 -7.58
N TYR A 58 -9.94 1.21 -6.96
CA TYR A 58 -9.04 2.00 -6.12
C TYR A 58 -9.74 2.34 -4.79
N VAL A 59 -9.08 2.03 -3.68
CA VAL A 59 -9.52 2.40 -2.34
C VAL A 59 -8.39 3.10 -1.58
N GLY A 60 -8.71 4.20 -0.90
CA GLY A 60 -7.76 4.94 -0.08
C GLY A 60 -7.90 4.61 1.40
N LEU A 61 -6.93 3.89 1.96
CA LEU A 61 -6.89 3.45 3.36
C LEU A 61 -5.88 4.28 4.15
N LYS A 62 -6.13 5.59 4.25
CA LYS A 62 -5.20 6.56 4.85
C LYS A 62 -4.88 6.28 6.32
N ALA A 63 -5.79 5.68 7.08
CA ALA A 63 -5.59 5.36 8.48
C ALA A 63 -4.57 4.21 8.66
N LEU A 64 -4.37 3.40 7.61
CA LEU A 64 -3.28 2.42 7.54
C LEU A 64 -1.96 3.04 7.08
N GLY A 65 -1.89 4.34 6.87
CA GLY A 65 -0.69 5.00 6.41
C GLY A 65 0.29 5.36 7.50
N THR A 66 1.57 5.44 7.15
CA THR A 66 2.62 5.80 8.11
C THR A 66 2.47 7.25 8.60
N PRO A 67 2.46 7.49 9.92
CA PRO A 67 2.46 8.84 10.50
C PRO A 67 3.66 9.68 10.06
N ALA A 68 3.59 11.00 10.23
CA ALA A 68 4.69 11.90 9.83
C ALA A 68 6.04 11.50 10.44
N ALA A 69 6.08 11.23 11.75
CA ALA A 69 7.29 10.78 12.43
C ALA A 69 7.81 9.43 11.90
N GLY A 70 6.92 8.50 11.55
CA GLY A 70 7.31 7.21 10.94
C GLY A 70 7.88 7.39 9.54
N ARG A 71 7.30 8.30 8.73
CA ARG A 71 7.86 8.64 7.40
C ARG A 71 9.24 9.27 7.51
N GLU A 72 9.48 10.12 8.50
CA GLU A 72 10.82 10.66 8.78
C GLU A 72 11.81 9.55 9.17
N ALA A 73 11.40 8.59 10.00
CA ALA A 73 12.21 7.43 10.37
C ALA A 73 12.56 6.57 9.13
N ALA A 74 11.57 6.28 8.28
CA ALA A 74 11.75 5.54 7.04
C ALA A 74 12.78 6.20 6.11
N ARG A 75 12.67 7.53 5.88
CA ARG A 75 13.65 8.29 5.06
C ARG A 75 15.07 8.25 5.60
N LYS A 76 15.24 8.11 6.92
CA LYS A 76 16.54 8.00 7.59
C LYS A 76 17.05 6.56 7.69
N GLY A 77 16.33 5.58 7.13
CA GLY A 77 16.66 4.15 7.26
C GLY A 77 16.50 3.61 8.68
N GLN A 78 15.75 4.30 9.55
CA GLN A 78 15.55 3.92 10.95
C GLN A 78 14.38 2.92 11.06
N TYR A 79 14.56 1.71 10.54
CA TYR A 79 13.49 0.72 10.43
C TYR A 79 12.86 0.33 11.78
N GLN A 80 13.68 0.12 12.82
CA GLN A 80 13.17 -0.18 14.17
C GLN A 80 12.25 0.93 14.69
N ARG A 81 12.64 2.18 14.48
CA ARG A 81 11.85 3.34 14.91
C ARG A 81 10.55 3.47 14.11
N LEU A 82 10.60 3.18 12.81
CA LEU A 82 9.42 3.09 11.96
C LEU A 82 8.45 2.04 12.50
N ALA A 83 8.94 0.84 12.82
CA ALA A 83 8.13 -0.26 13.34
C ALA A 83 7.40 0.12 14.63
N GLU A 84 8.11 0.69 15.60
CA GLU A 84 7.50 1.17 16.86
C GLU A 84 6.40 2.21 16.64
N ILE A 85 6.66 3.22 15.80
CA ILE A 85 5.69 4.29 15.53
C ILE A 85 4.47 3.72 14.80
N TYR A 86 4.70 2.82 13.84
CA TYR A 86 3.65 2.27 13.02
C TYR A 86 2.78 1.26 13.79
N ALA A 87 3.36 0.50 14.73
CA ALA A 87 2.58 -0.33 15.64
C ALA A 87 1.53 0.49 16.41
N GLY A 88 1.94 1.62 16.99
CA GLY A 88 0.99 2.53 17.67
C GLY A 88 -0.04 3.18 16.73
N GLN A 89 0.27 3.34 15.43
CA GLN A 89 -0.71 3.80 14.44
C GLN A 89 -1.81 2.76 14.22
N LEU A 90 -1.45 1.47 14.19
CA LEU A 90 -2.41 0.38 13.94
C LEU A 90 -3.34 0.11 15.13
N GLU A 91 -3.00 0.60 16.32
CA GLU A 91 -3.86 0.56 17.51
C GLU A 91 -4.98 1.61 17.51
N LEU A 92 -4.96 2.58 16.58
CA LEU A 92 -5.99 3.60 16.50
C LEU A 92 -7.32 3.03 15.99
N PRO A 93 -8.49 3.42 16.55
CA PRO A 93 -9.79 2.88 16.13
C PRO A 93 -10.05 2.98 14.62
N GLU A 94 -9.68 4.09 14.00
CA GLU A 94 -9.81 4.28 12.55
C GLU A 94 -8.92 3.34 11.74
N ALA A 95 -7.74 2.99 12.25
CA ALA A 95 -6.84 2.05 11.60
C ALA A 95 -7.40 0.63 11.71
N MET A 96 -7.93 0.25 12.86
CA MET A 96 -8.59 -1.05 13.05
C MET A 96 -9.79 -1.23 12.09
N VAL A 97 -10.61 -0.20 11.91
CA VAL A 97 -11.73 -0.23 10.95
C VAL A 97 -11.23 -0.42 9.52
N GLN A 98 -10.20 0.31 9.10
CA GLN A 98 -9.66 0.17 7.75
C GLN A 98 -8.88 -1.13 7.55
N ALA A 99 -8.30 -1.70 8.61
CA ALA A 99 -7.66 -3.01 8.58
C ALA A 99 -8.70 -4.11 8.35
N ALA A 100 -9.85 -4.05 9.01
CA ALA A 100 -10.97 -4.94 8.75
C ALA A 100 -11.48 -4.80 7.30
N GLN A 101 -11.67 -3.57 6.82
CA GLN A 101 -12.04 -3.33 5.40
C GLN A 101 -11.02 -3.93 4.43
N LEU A 102 -9.72 -3.79 4.73
CA LEU A 102 -8.66 -4.37 3.90
C LEU A 102 -8.74 -5.89 3.85
N LEU A 103 -8.97 -6.54 4.99
CA LEU A 103 -9.13 -7.99 5.09
C LEU A 103 -10.31 -8.47 4.24
N ASP A 104 -11.49 -7.86 4.43
CA ASP A 104 -12.71 -8.21 3.67
C ASP A 104 -12.45 -8.11 2.15
N MET A 105 -11.85 -7.01 1.69
CA MET A 105 -11.53 -6.82 0.27
C MET A 105 -10.50 -7.82 -0.26
N ALA A 106 -9.48 -8.14 0.54
CA ALA A 106 -8.42 -9.08 0.15
C ALA A 106 -8.91 -10.53 0.09
N GLU A 107 -9.99 -10.87 0.82
CA GLU A 107 -10.67 -12.16 0.72
C GLU A 107 -11.58 -12.24 -0.51
N GLU A 108 -12.24 -11.13 -0.88
CA GLU A 108 -13.17 -11.09 -2.00
C GLU A 108 -12.48 -11.05 -3.37
N GLN A 109 -11.33 -10.37 -3.48
CA GLN A 109 -10.68 -10.17 -4.77
C GLN A 109 -9.16 -9.91 -4.69
N PRO A 110 -8.41 -10.19 -5.78
CA PRO A 110 -6.97 -9.94 -5.85
C PRO A 110 -6.62 -8.47 -5.55
N THR A 111 -6.03 -8.23 -4.39
CA THR A 111 -5.75 -6.89 -3.87
C THR A 111 -4.25 -6.63 -3.74
N ALA A 112 -3.81 -5.44 -4.16
CA ALA A 112 -2.44 -4.96 -3.97
C ALA A 112 -2.35 -3.76 -3.03
N LEU A 113 -1.41 -3.81 -2.09
CA LEU A 113 -1.05 -2.67 -1.23
C LEU A 113 -0.07 -1.75 -1.94
N LEU A 114 -0.42 -0.47 -2.08
CA LEU A 114 0.42 0.56 -2.69
C LEU A 114 1.10 1.45 -1.65
N CYS A 115 2.42 1.61 -1.76
CA CYS A 115 3.14 2.73 -1.15
C CYS A 115 4.16 3.35 -2.12
N PHE A 116 4.97 4.30 -1.63
CA PHE A 116 6.01 4.93 -2.44
C PHE A 116 7.20 3.99 -2.69
N GLU A 117 7.79 3.46 -1.62
CA GLU A 117 9.05 2.71 -1.62
C GLU A 117 8.96 1.50 -2.56
N ARG A 118 9.96 1.28 -3.43
CA ARG A 118 9.94 0.12 -4.35
C ARG A 118 10.01 -1.18 -3.56
N ASP A 119 11.01 -1.27 -2.69
CA ASP A 119 11.21 -2.44 -1.83
C ASP A 119 10.18 -2.48 -0.70
N ALA A 120 9.37 -3.55 -0.72
CA ALA A 120 8.36 -3.75 0.30
C ALA A 120 8.97 -4.20 1.63
N ALA A 121 10.11 -4.91 1.63
CA ALA A 121 10.73 -5.52 2.81
C ALA A 121 11.17 -4.50 3.88
N ALA A 122 11.49 -3.27 3.46
CA ALA A 122 11.91 -2.19 4.37
C ALA A 122 10.86 -1.08 4.51
N CYS A 123 9.60 -1.34 4.15
CA CYS A 123 8.54 -0.35 4.19
C CYS A 123 7.36 -0.78 5.08
N HIS A 124 6.42 0.14 5.32
CA HIS A 124 5.25 -0.11 6.16
C HIS A 124 4.28 -1.16 5.61
N ARG A 125 4.32 -1.48 4.30
CA ARG A 125 3.49 -2.57 3.74
C ARG A 125 3.82 -3.91 4.39
N SER A 126 5.10 -4.19 4.66
CA SER A 126 5.51 -5.38 5.41
C SER A 126 4.91 -5.38 6.80
N LEU A 127 5.11 -4.27 7.54
CA LEU A 127 4.61 -4.13 8.90
C LEU A 127 3.08 -4.25 8.99
N LEU A 128 2.36 -3.75 7.98
CA LEU A 128 0.90 -3.86 7.90
C LEU A 128 0.46 -5.30 7.68
N ILE A 129 1.10 -6.01 6.75
CA ILE A 129 0.83 -7.42 6.47
C ILE A 129 1.10 -8.25 7.71
N ASP A 130 2.27 -8.09 8.33
CA ASP A 130 2.67 -8.83 9.52
C ASP A 130 1.69 -8.62 10.70
N ALA A 131 1.13 -7.42 10.83
CA ALA A 131 0.22 -7.08 11.91
C ALA A 131 -1.22 -7.54 11.67
N VAL A 132 -1.71 -7.47 10.42
CA VAL A 132 -3.14 -7.62 10.10
C VAL A 132 -3.44 -8.98 9.46
N MET A 133 -2.49 -9.56 8.74
CA MET A 133 -2.66 -10.80 7.98
C MET A 133 -1.37 -11.64 7.96
N PRO A 134 -0.85 -12.06 9.13
CA PRO A 134 0.47 -12.72 9.25
C PRO A 134 0.58 -14.04 8.46
N ASP A 135 -0.54 -14.70 8.19
CA ASP A 135 -0.59 -15.96 7.45
C ASP A 135 -0.86 -15.76 5.94
N ALA A 136 -0.89 -14.52 5.45
CA ALA A 136 -1.12 -14.25 4.03
C ALA A 136 0.12 -14.61 3.20
N GLU A 137 -0.12 -15.26 2.06
CA GLU A 137 0.91 -15.39 1.02
C GLU A 137 1.15 -14.01 0.41
N ARG A 138 2.30 -13.41 0.75
CA ARG A 138 2.71 -12.12 0.23
C ARG A 138 3.45 -12.26 -1.11
N VAL A 139 3.03 -11.49 -2.10
CA VAL A 139 3.68 -11.41 -3.41
C VAL A 139 4.10 -9.97 -3.70
N ASP A 140 5.40 -9.70 -3.75
CA ASP A 140 5.94 -8.37 -4.03
C ASP A 140 6.10 -8.17 -5.54
N LEU A 141 5.31 -7.26 -6.11
CA LEU A 141 5.35 -6.93 -7.53
C LEU A 141 6.45 -5.91 -7.82
N VAL A 142 7.08 -6.05 -8.98
CA VAL A 142 8.07 -5.10 -9.49
C VAL A 142 7.48 -4.43 -10.74
N PRO A 143 7.20 -3.12 -10.70
CA PRO A 143 6.88 -2.34 -11.88
C PRO A 143 8.12 -2.07 -12.75
#